data_AF-A0A1Z4VPT6-F1
#
_entry.id   AF-A0A1Z4VPT6-F1
#
_cell.length_a   1.000
_cell.length_b   1.000
_cell.length_c   1.000
_cell.angle_alpha   90.00
_cell.angle_beta   90.00
_cell.angle_gamma   90.00
#
_symmetry.space_group_name_H-M   'P 1'
#
loop_
_entity.id
_entity.type
_entity.pdbx_description
1 polymer ?
#
loop_
_entity_poly.entity_id
_entity_poly.type
_entity_poly.pdbx_seq_one_letter_code
_entity_poly.pdbx_strand_id
1 'polypeptide(L)' 'MSKLSLEVLRRCVFPCTISEDPDVILGASFGEDVALTRVGDDILVSHMDPIVGAIGNIGWLAVHVRLCPREA' A
#
# COMPACT_ATOMS: atom_id res chain seq x y z
N MET A 1 -17.06 3.32 11.10
CA MET A 1 -17.17 2.79 9.73
C MET A 1 -16.19 3.55 8.84
N SER A 2 -14.92 3.14 8.79
CA SER A 2 -13.87 3.92 8.09
C SER A 2 -12.99 3.09 7.14
N LYS A 3 -13.19 1.77 7.04
CA LYS A 3 -12.49 0.90 6.10
C LYS A 3 -13.49 0.17 5.20
N LEU A 4 -13.19 0.10 3.90
CA LEU A 4 -13.98 -0.65 2.92
C LEU A 4 -13.93 -2.14 3.26
N SER A 5 -15.03 -2.85 3.05
CA SER A 5 -15.02 -4.31 3.18
C SER A 5 -14.22 -4.93 2.03
N LEU A 6 -13.68 -6.13 2.27
CA LEU A 6 -12.96 -6.90 1.24
C LEU A 6 -13.84 -7.14 0.00
N GLU A 7 -15.13 -7.37 0.20
CA GLU A 7 -16.10 -7.54 -0.90
C GLU A 7 -16.16 -6.29 -1.79
N VAL A 8 -16.23 -5.09 -1.18
CA VAL A 8 -16.24 -3.83 -1.92
C VAL A 8 -14.91 -3.59 -2.63
N LEU A 9 -13.78 -3.88 -2.00
CA LEU A 9 -12.46 -3.78 -2.64
C LEU A 9 -12.34 -4.70 -3.85
N ARG A 10 -12.78 -5.96 -3.73
CA ARG A 10 -12.78 -6.94 -4.83
C ARG A 10 -13.67 -6.54 -5.99
N ARG A 11 -14.82 -5.92 -5.72
CA ARG A 11 -15.77 -5.52 -6.75
C ARG A 11 -15.40 -4.20 -7.43
N CYS A 12 -14.83 -3.25 -6.69
CA CYS A 12 -14.72 -1.87 -7.15
C CYS A 12 -13.29 -1.36 -7.32
N VAL A 13 -12.29 -1.95 -6.65
CA VAL A 13 -10.91 -1.46 -6.65
C VAL A 13 -9.98 -2.42 -7.39
N PHE A 14 -9.89 -3.69 -6.96
CA PHE A 14 -8.94 -4.64 -7.55
C PHE A 14 -9.09 -4.89 -9.06
N PRO A 15 -10.29 -4.81 -9.67
CA PRO A 15 -10.41 -4.90 -11.13
C PRO A 15 -9.65 -3.79 -11.88
N CYS A 16 -9.40 -2.66 -11.22
CA CYS A 16 -8.70 -1.50 -11.79
C CYS A 16 -7.19 -1.49 -11.47
N THR A 17 -6.69 -2.45 -10.68
CA THR A 17 -5.27 -2.50 -10.25
C THR A 17 -4.49 -3.65 -10.89
N ILE A 18 -5.10 -4.35 -11.85
CA ILE A 18 -4.43 -5.42 -12.61
C ILE A 18 -3.41 -4.79 -13.55
N SER A 19 -2.18 -5.31 -13.51
CA SER A 19 -1.10 -4.94 -14.44
C SER A 19 -0.75 -6.17 -15.28
N GLU A 20 -0.58 -5.97 -16.59
CA GLU A 20 -0.03 -6.99 -17.51
C GLU A 20 1.50 -6.85 -17.67
N ASP A 21 2.09 -5.81 -17.07
CA ASP A 21 3.52 -5.56 -17.12
C ASP A 21 4.27 -6.62 -16.29
N PRO A 22 5.18 -7.41 -16.89
CA PRO A 22 5.94 -8.45 -16.20
C PRO A 22 6.89 -7.90 -15.14
N ASP A 23 7.23 -6.61 -15.17
CA ASP A 23 8.04 -5.97 -14.15
C ASP A 23 7.24 -5.69 -12.87
N VAL A 24 5.90 -5.76 -12.91
CA VAL A 24 5.06 -5.74 -11.70
C VAL A 24 5.00 -7.15 -11.10
N ILE A 25 5.93 -7.44 -10.18
CA ILE A 25 6.05 -8.72 -9.49
C ILE A 25 4.88 -8.95 -8.53
N LEU A 26 4.49 -7.90 -7.80
CA LEU A 26 3.37 -7.91 -6.86
C LEU A 26 2.63 -6.58 -6.93
N GLY A 27 1.42 -6.58 -7.50
CA GLY A 27 0.52 -5.43 -7.52
C GLY A 27 -0.29 -5.28 -6.23
N ALA A 28 -1.30 -4.40 -6.26
CA ALA A 28 -2.21 -4.23 -5.13
C ALA A 28 -3.02 -5.52 -4.89
N SER A 29 -2.76 -6.19 -3.76
CA SER A 29 -3.40 -7.44 -3.37
C SER A 29 -3.90 -7.38 -1.94
N PHE A 30 -4.95 -8.15 -1.63
CA PHE A 30 -5.45 -8.23 -0.27
C PHE A 30 -4.51 -9.04 0.63
N GLY A 31 -4.19 -8.49 1.80
CA GLY A 31 -3.32 -9.13 2.78
C GLY A 31 -1.84 -8.76 2.61
N GLU A 32 -1.51 -8.03 1.56
CA GLU A 32 -0.17 -7.50 1.32
C GLU A 32 -0.11 -6.02 1.69
N ASP A 33 0.93 -5.64 2.42
CA ASP A 33 1.16 -4.24 2.79
C ASP A 33 2.00 -3.50 1.73
N VAL A 34 2.65 -4.21 0.80
CA VAL A 34 3.58 -3.64 -0.17
C VAL A 34 3.28 -4.09 -1.60
N ALA A 35 3.68 -3.27 -2.56
CA ALA A 35 3.78 -3.64 -3.96
C ALA A 35 5.26 -3.71 -4.38
N LEU A 36 5.58 -4.66 -5.26
CA LEU A 36 6.93 -4.94 -5.74
C LEU A 36 7.01 -4.72 -7.25
N THR A 37 7.98 -3.93 -7.68
CA THR A 37 8.24 -3.64 -9.09
C THR A 37 9.72 -3.81 -9.39
N ARG A 38 10.05 -4.54 -10.46
CA ARG A 38 11.42 -4.66 -10.95
C ARG A 38 11.86 -3.33 -11.59
N VAL A 39 13.06 -2.87 -11.25
CA VAL A 39 13.68 -1.70 -11.87
C VAL A 39 15.14 -2.03 -12.17
N GLY A 40 15.42 -2.35 -13.44
CA GLY A 40 16.72 -2.90 -13.82
C GLY A 40 16.99 -4.23 -13.11
N ASP A 41 18.11 -4.30 -12.41
CA ASP A 41 18.52 -5.49 -11.63
C ASP A 41 17.98 -5.48 -10.18
N ASP A 42 17.29 -4.40 -9.78
CA ASP A 42 16.79 -4.20 -8.42
C ASP A 42 15.26 -4.39 -8.31
N ILE A 43 14.77 -4.44 -7.06
CA ILE A 43 13.34 -4.47 -6.73
C ILE A 43 12.98 -3.20 -5.94
N LEU A 44 12.05 -2.43 -6.48
CA LEU A 44 11.41 -1.31 -5.81
C LEU A 44 10.25 -1.83 -4.96
N VAL A 45 10.32 -1.59 -3.65
CA VAL A 45 9.22 -1.83 -2.70
C VAL A 45 8.47 -0.53 -2.49
N SER A 46 7.16 -0.55 -2.68
CA SER A 46 6.29 0.61 -2.46
C SER A 46 5.20 0.30 -1.45
N HIS A 47 4.91 1.26 -0.57
CA HIS A 47 3.93 1.13 0.51
C HIS A 47 3.16 2.45 0.68
N MET A 48 1.85 2.38 0.86
CA MET A 48 0.98 3.56 0.93
C MET A 48 -0.10 3.40 2.00
N ASP A 49 -0.01 4.18 3.09
CA ASP A 49 -1.06 4.26 4.11
C ASP A 49 -1.68 5.66 4.17
N PRO A 50 -2.90 5.87 3.64
CA PRO A 50 -3.60 7.14 3.82
C PRO A 50 -4.09 7.30 5.26
N ILE A 51 -3.80 8.44 5.87
CA ILE A 51 -4.26 8.80 7.22
C ILE A 51 -5.47 9.70 7.09
N VAL A 52 -6.61 9.26 7.63
CA VAL A 52 -7.87 10.01 7.63
C VAL A 52 -8.26 10.32 9.07
N GLY A 53 -8.71 11.56 9.33
CA GLY A 53 -9.27 11.96 10.64
C GLY A 53 -8.25 12.44 11.68
N ALA A 54 -7.01 12.74 11.26
CA ALA A 54 -6.05 13.37 12.17
C ALA A 54 -6.49 14.81 12.50
N ILE A 55 -6.70 15.10 13.78
CA ILE A 55 -7.01 16.45 14.28
C ILE A 55 -5.76 17.29 14.57
N GLY A 56 -4.57 16.68 14.49
CA GLY A 56 -3.26 17.31 14.69
C GLY A 56 -2.13 16.34 14.35
N ASN A 57 -0.89 16.84 14.26
CA ASN A 57 0.32 16.04 14.05
C ASN A 57 0.33 15.15 12.80
N ILE A 58 -0.40 15.52 11.73
CA ILE A 58 -0.50 14.72 10.50
C ILE A 58 0.87 14.40 9.89
N GLY A 59 1.84 15.34 9.95
CA GLY A 59 3.20 15.10 9.45
C GLY A 59 3.96 14.06 10.27
N TRP A 60 3.87 14.14 11.59
CA TRP A 60 4.50 13.14 12.47
C TRP A 60 3.87 11.76 12.27
N LEU A 61 2.54 11.69 12.18
CA LEU A 61 1.80 10.44 11.92
C LEU A 61 2.13 9.86 10.55
N ALA A 62 2.21 10.69 9.51
CA ALA A 62 2.54 10.26 8.14
C ALA A 62 3.91 9.58 8.07
N VAL A 63 4.87 10.00 8.90
CA VAL A 63 6.19 9.38 8.99
C VAL A 63 6.14 8.12 9.86
N HIS A 64 5.62 8.19 11.08
CA HIS A 64 5.81 7.14 12.09
C HIS A 64 4.76 6.02 12.04
N VAL A 65 3.58 6.25 11.46
CA VAL A 65 2.61 5.17 11.25
C VAL A 65 3.07 4.25 10.11
N ARG A 66 3.77 4.82 9.11
CA ARG A 66 4.28 4.10 7.94
C ARG A 66 5.64 3.46 8.20
N LEU A 67 6.57 4.18 8.82
CA LEU A 67 7.82 3.59 9.28
C LEU A 67 7.54 2.84 10.57
N CYS A 68 7.39 1.52 10.50
CA CYS A 68 7.63 0.67 11.66
C CYS A 68 9.16 0.54 11.79
N PRO A 69 9.81 1.25 12.73
CA PRO A 69 11.22 1.01 12.98
C PRO A 69 11.29 -0.36 13.64
N ARG A 70 11.87 -1.35 12.96
CA ARG A 70 12.33 -2.51 13.69
C ARG A 70 13.43 -2.00 14.62
N GLU A 71 13.21 -2.11 15.92
CA GLU A 71 14.34 -2.11 16.86
C GLU A 71 15.32 -3.18 16.36
N ALA A 72 16.59 -2.79 16.25
CA ALA A 72 17.68 -3.66 15.88
C ALA A 72 17.87 -4.80 16.91
#